data_AF-A0A923TZD5-F1
#
_entry.id   AF-A0A923TZD5-F1
#
_cell.length_a   1.000
_cell.length_b   1.000
_cell.length_c   1.000
_cell.angle_alpha   90.00
_cell.angle_beta   90.00
_cell.angle_gamma   90.00
#
_symmetry.space_group_name_H-M   'P 1'
#
loop_
_entity.id
_entity.type
_entity.pdbx_description
1 polymer ?
#
loop_
_entity_poly.entity_id
_entity_poly.type
_entity_poly.pdbx_seq_one_letter_code
_entity_poly.pdbx_strand_id
1 'polypeptide(L)'
;MFVKFVISYFVSNFQPLQVHYYILVSIFLLCIGIYLLLTRTNPVMALMGVELIFNAANINMIAFSKVDASKQGWFFSLFLFVIVACESVVALLIFYMLNRQSGNSELDKADLLKD
;
A
#
# COMPACT_ATOMS: atom_id res chain seq x y z
N MET A 1 -18.30 18.99 -28.00
CA MET A 1 -18.88 20.16 -27.29
C MET A 1 -19.52 19.75 -25.97
N PHE A 2 -20.42 18.75 -25.97
CA PHE A 2 -21.11 18.24 -24.77
C PHE A 2 -20.16 17.60 -23.72
N VAL A 3 -19.17 16.83 -24.16
CA VAL A 3 -18.18 16.20 -23.26
C VAL A 3 -17.29 17.24 -22.56
N LYS A 4 -16.88 18.31 -23.26
CA LYS A 4 -16.13 19.42 -22.65
C LYS A 4 -16.97 20.17 -21.62
N PHE A 5 -18.28 20.28 -21.83
CA PHE A 5 -19.21 20.91 -20.87
C PHE A 5 -19.38 20.06 -19.61
N VAL A 6 -19.56 18.74 -19.73
CA VAL A 6 -19.67 17.83 -18.58
C VAL A 6 -18.36 17.80 -17.77
N ILE A 7 -17.21 17.72 -18.45
CA ILE A 7 -15.90 17.77 -17.79
C ILE A 7 -15.69 19.14 -17.12
N SER A 8 -16.02 20.24 -17.80
CA SER A 8 -15.87 21.58 -17.23
C SER A 8 -16.81 21.82 -16.04
N TYR A 9 -18.03 21.31 -16.07
CA TYR A 9 -19.00 21.42 -14.99
C TYR A 9 -18.59 20.57 -13.78
N PHE A 10 -18.06 19.37 -14.02
CA PHE A 10 -17.53 18.53 -12.95
C PHE A 10 -16.28 19.15 -12.32
N VAL A 11 -15.37 19.70 -13.14
CA VAL A 11 -14.15 20.39 -12.68
C VAL A 11 -14.46 21.70 -11.94
N SER A 12 -15.50 22.45 -12.33
CA SER A 12 -15.86 23.72 -11.67
C SER A 12 -16.61 23.54 -10.33
N ASN A 13 -17.27 22.40 -10.12
CA ASN A 13 -17.99 22.10 -8.88
C ASN A 13 -17.12 21.38 -7.84
N PHE A 14 -15.96 20.86 -8.23
CA PHE A 14 -14.91 20.54 -7.27
C PHE A 14 -14.32 21.85 -6.76
N GLN A 15 -14.80 22.33 -5.60
CA GLN A 15 -14.02 23.28 -4.81
C GLN A 15 -12.60 22.72 -4.73
N PRO A 16 -11.54 23.53 -4.95
CA PRO A 16 -10.18 23.04 -4.80
C PRO A 16 -10.03 22.50 -3.38
N LEU A 17 -10.09 21.17 -3.22
CA LEU A 17 -9.94 20.55 -1.91
C LEU A 17 -8.61 21.04 -1.36
N GLN A 18 -8.69 21.75 -0.24
CA GLN A 18 -7.53 22.31 0.40
C GLN A 18 -6.54 21.17 0.69
N VAL A 19 -5.25 21.43 0.46
CA VAL A 19 -4.15 20.46 0.66
C VAL A 19 -4.21 19.83 2.06
N HIS A 20 -4.76 20.56 3.05
CA HIS A 20 -5.05 20.09 4.41
C HIS A 20 -5.81 18.77 4.48
N TYR A 21 -6.80 18.52 3.62
CA TYR A 21 -7.58 17.27 3.66
C TYR A 21 -6.72 16.05 3.30
N TYR A 22 -5.86 16.19 2.29
CA TYR A 22 -4.95 15.11 1.89
C TYR A 22 -3.92 14.79 2.98
N ILE A 23 -3.40 15.83 3.65
CA ILE A 23 -2.47 15.67 4.77
C ILE A 23 -3.16 14.97 5.94
N LEU A 24 -4.37 15.38 6.32
CA LEU A 24 -5.13 14.71 7.38
C LEU A 24 -5.34 13.23 7.08
N VAL A 25 -5.82 12.90 5.88
CA VAL A 25 -6.01 11.50 5.46
C VAL A 25 -4.71 10.71 5.51
N SER A 26 -3.59 11.30 5.05
CA SER A 26 -2.28 10.64 5.11
C SER A 26 -1.85 10.34 6.54
N ILE A 27 -2.07 11.26 7.48
CA ILE A 27 -1.74 11.04 8.90
C ILE A 27 -2.61 9.93 9.49
N PHE A 28 -3.91 9.93 9.22
CA PHE A 28 -4.81 8.86 9.68
C PHE A 28 -4.37 7.49 9.16
N LEU A 29 -4.07 7.38 7.86
CA LEU A 29 -3.56 6.15 7.27
C LEU A 29 -2.24 5.75 7.92
N LEU A 30 -1.29 6.66 8.08
CA LEU A 30 -0.01 6.39 8.74
C LEU A 30 -0.20 5.79 10.14
N CYS A 31 -1.06 6.40 10.96
CA CYS A 31 -1.36 5.90 12.30
C CYS A 31 -1.98 4.49 12.28
N ILE A 32 -2.94 4.24 11.38
CA ILE A 32 -3.57 2.93 11.22
C ILE A 32 -2.55 1.89 10.77
N GLY A 33 -1.67 2.24 9.83
CA GLY A 33 -0.65 1.34 9.30
C GLY A 33 0.36 0.95 10.38
N ILE A 34 0.84 1.92 11.16
CA ILE A 34 1.71 1.66 12.33
C ILE A 34 0.99 0.78 13.36
N TYR A 35 -0.28 1.07 13.66
CA TYR A 35 -1.07 0.26 14.58
C TYR A 35 -1.20 -1.20 14.10
N LEU A 36 -1.49 -1.42 12.81
CA LEU A 36 -1.55 -2.76 12.22
C LEU A 36 -0.20 -3.48 12.30
N LEU A 37 0.89 -2.79 11.97
CA LEU A 37 2.24 -3.34 11.99
C LEU A 37 2.65 -3.81 13.39
N LEU A 38 2.33 -3.04 14.43
CA LEU A 38 2.70 -3.36 15.82
C LEU A 38 1.77 -4.40 16.46
N THR A 39 0.50 -4.47 16.08
CA THR A 39 -0.50 -5.31 16.76
C THR A 39 -0.62 -6.71 16.14
N ARG A 40 -0.30 -6.86 14.85
CA ARG A 40 -0.61 -8.09 14.11
C ARG A 40 0.54 -9.07 14.16
N THR A 41 0.25 -10.26 14.70
CA THR A 41 1.16 -11.41 14.74
C THR A 41 1.21 -12.17 13.42
N ASN A 42 0.19 -12.03 12.57
CA ASN A 42 0.18 -12.64 11.25
C ASN A 42 1.07 -11.81 10.30
N PRO A 43 2.09 -12.41 9.66
CA PRO A 43 3.03 -11.69 8.80
C PRO A 43 2.35 -11.03 7.59
N VAL A 44 1.28 -11.62 7.03
CA VAL A 44 0.52 -11.03 5.93
C VAL A 44 -0.21 -9.77 6.38
N MET A 45 -0.80 -9.79 7.58
CA MET A 45 -1.45 -8.60 8.14
C MET A 45 -0.43 -7.51 8.52
N ALA A 46 0.77 -7.89 8.96
CA ALA A 46 1.85 -6.95 9.22
C ALA A 46 2.32 -6.27 7.92
N LEU A 47 2.52 -7.03 6.84
CA LEU A 47 2.82 -6.49 5.51
C LEU A 47 1.74 -5.52 5.02
N MET A 48 0.46 -5.84 5.26
CA MET A 48 -0.63 -4.92 4.90
C MET A 48 -0.59 -3.60 5.69
N GLY A 49 -0.06 -3.61 6.92
CA GLY A 49 0.23 -2.38 7.68
C GLY A 49 1.34 -1.55 7.03
N VAL A 50 2.40 -2.20 6.55
CA VAL A 50 3.51 -1.56 5.81
C VAL A 50 3.01 -0.93 4.51
N GLU A 51 2.22 -1.65 3.72
CA GLU A 51 1.56 -1.13 2.50
C GLU A 51 0.75 0.14 2.78
N LEU A 52 0.03 0.15 3.90
CA LEU A 52 -0.82 1.27 4.29
C LEU A 52 0.01 2.49 4.74
N ILE A 53 1.18 2.29 5.36
CA ILE A 53 2.17 3.34 5.64
C ILE A 53 2.73 3.93 4.35
N PHE A 54 3.10 3.09 3.37
CA PHE A 54 3.60 3.58 2.08
C PHE A 54 2.53 4.35 1.29
N ASN A 55 1.27 3.90 1.35
CA ASN A 55 0.17 4.62 0.74
C ASN A 55 -0.04 6.01 1.38
N ALA A 56 0.10 6.12 2.71
CA ALA A 56 0.09 7.41 3.40
C ALA A 56 1.22 8.33 2.92
N ALA A 57 2.45 7.80 2.81
CA ALA A 57 3.59 8.56 2.31
C ALA A 57 3.38 9.06 0.87
N ASN A 58 2.81 8.22 -0.01
CA ASN A 58 2.45 8.59 -1.38
C ASN A 58 1.45 9.75 -1.45
N ILE A 59 0.36 9.67 -0.67
CA ILE A 59 -0.66 10.73 -0.61
C ILE A 59 -0.03 12.03 -0.11
N ASN A 60 0.80 11.96 0.93
CA ASN A 60 1.48 13.12 1.48
C ASN A 60 2.39 13.78 0.43
N MET A 61 3.10 12.99 -0.36
CA MET A 61 3.99 13.50 -1.38
C MET A 61 3.27 14.17 -2.55
N ILE A 62 2.18 13.57 -3.02
CA ILE A 62 1.31 14.17 -4.04
C ILE A 62 0.68 15.47 -3.51
N ALA A 63 0.29 15.50 -2.22
CA ALA A 63 -0.26 16.68 -1.58
C ALA A 63 0.74 17.85 -1.55
N PHE A 64 1.98 17.61 -1.11
CA PHE A 64 3.04 18.62 -1.12
C PHE A 64 3.43 19.05 -2.53
N SER A 65 3.33 18.13 -3.50
CA SER A 65 3.59 18.46 -4.89
C SER A 65 2.59 19.45 -5.52
N LYS A 66 1.44 19.70 -4.88
CA LYS A 66 0.50 20.75 -5.29
C LYS A 66 0.92 22.14 -4.81
N VAL A 67 1.73 22.21 -3.76
CA VAL A 67 2.25 23.46 -3.18
C VAL A 67 3.61 23.81 -3.75
N ASP A 68 4.40 22.81 -4.12
CA ASP A 68 5.72 22.98 -4.73
C ASP A 68 5.64 23.27 -6.25
N ALA A 69 6.39 24.27 -6.70
CA ALA A 69 6.46 24.67 -8.11
C ALA A 69 7.12 23.61 -9.00
N SER A 70 8.06 22.84 -8.45
CA SER A 70 8.83 21.86 -9.21
C SER A 70 8.07 20.55 -9.46
N LYS A 71 6.95 20.34 -8.76
CA LYS A 71 6.06 19.17 -8.86
C LYS A 71 6.78 17.81 -8.77
N GLN A 72 7.92 17.75 -8.10
CA GLN A 72 8.76 16.55 -7.99
C GLN A 72 8.04 15.39 -7.28
N GLY A 73 7.08 15.69 -6.41
CA GLY A 73 6.36 14.66 -5.65
C GLY A 73 5.53 13.70 -6.50
N TRP A 74 5.13 14.07 -7.72
CA TRP A 74 4.47 13.14 -8.64
C TRP A 74 5.41 12.02 -9.10
N PHE A 75 6.64 12.38 -9.50
CA PHE A 75 7.60 11.42 -10.03
C PHE A 75 8.10 10.46 -8.95
N PHE A 76 8.38 10.96 -7.76
CA PHE A 76 8.79 10.10 -6.66
C PHE A 76 7.65 9.20 -6.18
N SER A 77 6.39 9.66 -6.20
CA SER A 77 5.25 8.80 -5.86
C SER A 77 5.12 7.61 -6.83
N LEU A 78 5.35 7.83 -8.13
CA LEU A 78 5.40 6.75 -9.12
C LEU A 78 6.54 5.76 -8.85
N PHE A 79 7.72 6.26 -8.50
CA PHE A 79 8.86 5.42 -8.15
C PHE A 79 8.57 4.58 -6.88
N LEU A 80 7.92 5.17 -5.88
CA LEU A 80 7.54 4.49 -4.66
C LEU A 80 6.53 3.36 -4.93
N PHE A 81 5.54 3.55 -5.83
CA PHE A 81 4.64 2.47 -6.23
C PHE A 81 5.37 1.26 -6.80
N VAL A 82 6.42 1.47 -7.61
CA VAL A 82 7.22 0.37 -8.17
C VAL A 82 7.98 -0.37 -7.07
N ILE A 83 8.62 0.35 -6.14
CA ILE A 83 9.35 -0.27 -5.01
C ILE A 83 8.40 -1.13 -4.17
N VAL A 84 7.24 -0.58 -3.81
CA VAL A 84 6.25 -1.25 -2.96
C VAL A 84 5.68 -2.49 -3.66
N ALA A 85 5.42 -2.41 -4.97
CA ALA A 85 5.03 -3.58 -5.75
C ALA A 85 6.11 -4.67 -5.75
N CYS A 86 7.39 -4.30 -5.85
CA CYS A 86 8.49 -5.27 -5.75
C CYS A 86 8.60 -5.89 -4.35
N GLU A 87 8.46 -5.08 -3.30
CA GLU A 87 8.51 -5.54 -1.90
C GLU A 87 7.43 -6.58 -1.60
N SER A 88 6.17 -6.28 -1.93
CA SER A 88 5.04 -7.18 -1.66
C SER A 88 5.17 -8.54 -2.36
N VAL A 89 5.69 -8.56 -3.60
CA VAL A 89 5.97 -9.81 -4.33
C VAL A 89 7.03 -10.65 -3.61
N VAL A 90 8.15 -10.03 -3.21
CA VAL A 90 9.24 -10.74 -2.52
C VAL A 90 8.76 -11.26 -1.15
N ALA A 91 8.03 -10.44 -0.40
CA ALA A 91 7.53 -10.81 0.92
C ALA A 91 6.52 -11.97 0.85
N LEU A 92 5.60 -11.94 -0.12
CA LEU A 92 4.65 -13.03 -0.35
C LEU A 92 5.34 -14.31 -0.82
N LEU A 93 6.38 -14.22 -1.66
CA LEU A 93 7.15 -15.38 -2.10
C LEU A 93 7.84 -16.06 -0.91
N ILE A 94 8.48 -15.29 -0.03
CA ILE A 94 9.11 -15.82 1.19
C ILE A 94 8.07 -16.49 2.08
N PHE A 95 6.93 -15.83 2.29
CA PHE A 95 5.82 -16.40 3.06
C PHE A 95 5.32 -17.72 2.48
N TYR A 96 5.13 -17.81 1.17
CA TYR A 96 4.72 -19.04 0.49
C TYR A 96 5.72 -20.17 0.69
N MET A 97 7.02 -19.91 0.53
CA MET A 97 8.07 -20.92 0.68
C MET A 97 8.14 -21.46 2.12
N LEU A 98 8.01 -20.58 3.13
CA LEU A 98 7.96 -20.99 4.54
C LEU A 98 6.74 -21.87 4.84
N ASN A 99 5.57 -21.52 4.32
CA ASN A 99 4.36 -22.33 4.55
C ASN A 99 4.41 -23.68 3.82
N ARG A 100 5.03 -23.73 2.64
CA ARG A 100 5.20 -24.98 1.87
C ARG A 100 6.11 -25.99 2.58
N GLN A 101 7.15 -25.54 3.28
CA GLN A 101 8.06 -26.44 4.00
C GLN A 101 7.38 -27.18 5.17
N SER A 102 6.39 -26.55 5.81
CA SER A 102 5.65 -27.13 6.94
C SER A 102 4.62 -28.20 6.55
N GLY A 103 4.24 -28.31 5.27
CA GLY A 103 3.19 -29.25 4.80
C GLY A 103 3.66 -30.66 4.44
N ASN A 104 4.97 -30.91 4.35
CA ASN A 104 5.52 -32.21 3.91
C ASN A 104 5.78 -33.20 5.06
N SER A 105 5.56 -32.84 6.33
CA SER A 105 5.87 -33.72 7.47
C SER A 105 4.79 -34.75 7.81
N GLU A 106 3.59 -34.69 7.21
CA GLU A 106 2.54 -35.70 7.46
C GLU A 106 2.58 -36.86 6.46
N LEU A 107 3.02 -36.64 5.22
CA LEU A 107 3.19 -37.70 4.24
C LEU A 107 4.38 -38.61 4.57
N ASP A 108 5.36 -38.11 5.33
CA ASP A 108 6.51 -38.89 5.81
C ASP A 108 6.14 -39.81 7.00
N LYS A 109 5.03 -39.54 7.71
CA LYS A 109 4.56 -40.38 8.83
C LYS A 109 3.69 -41.55 8.40
N ALA A 110 3.04 -41.47 7.24
CA ALA A 110 2.21 -42.54 6.71
C ALA A 110 3.03 -43.69 6.12
N ASP A 111 4.25 -43.42 5.65
CA ASP A 111 5.18 -44.45 5.14
C ASP A 111 5.93 -45.17 6.28
N LEU A 112 5.98 -44.59 7.48
CA LEU A 112 6.60 -45.19 8.69
C LEU A 112 5.64 -46.10 9.49
N LEU A 113 4.39 -46.28 9.05
CA LEU A 113 3.40 -47.19 9.66
C LEU A 113 3.12 -48.43 8.80
N LYS A 114 4.01 -48.72 7.83
CA LYS A 114 3.91 -49.88 6.95
C LYS A 114 4.87 -51.03 7.29
N ASP A 115 5.60 -50.92 8.40
CA ASP A 115 6.39 -51.99 9.00
C ASP A 115 5.77 -52.51 10.30
#